data_AF-A0A3N5KU35-F1
#
_entry.id   AF-A0A3N5KU35-F1
#
_cell.length_a   1.000
_cell.length_b   1.000
_cell.length_c   1.000
_cell.angle_alpha   90.00
_cell.angle_beta   90.00
_cell.angle_gamma   90.00
#
_symmetry.space_group_name_H-M   'P 1'
#
loop_
_entity.id
_entity.type
_entity.pdbx_description
1 polymer ?
#
loop_
_entity_poly.entity_id
_entity_poly.type
_entity_poly.pdbx_seq_one_letter_code
_entity_poly.pdbx_strand_id
1 'polypeptide(L)'
;MSKKVVCPQCGHDGTPETSRPPLQSFGFNYLADSIVCREAHGYDDSGKLRLSAEFKCEGAQETNARLECRSCWQTFPVPEDHPGTVIAEQPAPPVEEGVSPSPAAVWGAEDAALPAADQIAKGVVVVLRKGMQDLQQAFAGEIARLEAALADVARTAQEVVPLREDLVSLRSEASSWLEAQQQLHTRTGACEASILAQHEALPQVWERLRVLTGMQEEILRKTDEQAGAVASLQEQTGQLKETAAAHAALSERVGGIDGLLQAGKDAMARVDALCAQLQEEHHGLRQRQDSQADVLRALHAVAQEQLSRKEELQAAVHRLEEIAGALGQVKPLPQDL
;
A
#
# COMPACT_ATOMS: atom_id res chain seq x y z
N MET A 1 24.39 55.76 -14.33
CA MET A 1 23.44 55.35 -15.38
C MET A 1 22.76 54.08 -14.88
N SER A 2 21.52 54.14 -14.40
CA SER A 2 20.78 52.91 -14.07
C SER A 2 20.50 52.14 -15.35
N LYS A 3 21.03 50.91 -15.47
CA LYS A 3 20.67 50.00 -16.56
C LYS A 3 19.16 49.76 -16.45
N LYS A 4 18.36 49.89 -17.50
CA LYS A 4 16.92 49.56 -17.41
C LYS A 4 16.74 48.03 -17.41
N VAL A 5 15.77 47.51 -16.66
CA VAL A 5 15.37 46.09 -16.77
C VAL A 5 14.65 45.91 -18.11
N VAL A 6 15.09 44.94 -18.91
CA VAL A 6 14.45 44.60 -20.19
C VAL A 6 14.08 43.13 -20.18
N CYS A 7 12.83 42.83 -20.54
CA CYS A 7 12.36 41.46 -20.66
C CYS A 7 13.14 40.72 -21.77
N PRO A 8 13.84 39.62 -21.47
CA PRO A 8 14.63 38.90 -22.46
C PRO A 8 13.77 38.24 -23.54
N GLN A 9 12.47 38.05 -23.27
CA GLN A 9 11.57 37.35 -24.19
C GLN A 9 10.89 38.27 -25.19
N CYS A 10 10.53 39.50 -24.80
CA CYS A 10 9.77 40.41 -25.65
C CYS A 10 10.41 41.79 -25.88
N GLY A 11 11.52 42.09 -25.20
CA GLY A 11 12.21 43.39 -25.30
C GLY A 11 11.50 44.54 -24.57
N HIS A 12 10.44 44.27 -23.81
CA HIS A 12 9.72 45.27 -23.00
C HIS A 12 10.62 45.80 -21.88
N ASP A 13 10.73 47.12 -21.73
CA ASP A 13 11.58 47.78 -20.72
C ASP A 13 10.79 48.33 -19.52
N GLY A 14 9.53 47.93 -19.38
CA GLY A 14 8.65 48.36 -18.29
C GLY A 14 7.80 49.59 -18.62
N THR A 15 8.09 50.32 -19.70
CA THR A 15 7.32 51.50 -20.11
C THR A 15 6.12 51.14 -21.01
N PRO A 16 5.15 52.05 -21.19
CA PRO A 16 4.02 51.82 -22.09
C PRO A 16 4.44 51.69 -23.55
N GLU A 17 5.46 52.44 -23.99
CA GLU A 17 5.87 52.56 -25.40
C GLU A 17 6.47 51.27 -25.96
N THR A 18 7.13 50.48 -25.10
CA THR A 18 7.72 49.19 -25.48
C THR A 18 6.79 48.02 -25.16
N SER A 19 5.65 48.28 -24.52
CA SER A 19 4.67 47.25 -24.18
C SER A 19 3.88 46.85 -25.44
N ARG A 20 3.68 45.54 -25.64
CA ARG A 20 2.84 45.02 -26.74
C ARG A 20 1.55 44.30 -26.30
N PRO A 21 0.97 44.44 -25.09
CA PRO A 21 -0.05 43.53 -24.62
C PRO A 21 -1.46 44.10 -24.89
N PRO A 22 -2.48 43.24 -24.98
CA PRO A 22 -3.87 43.66 -25.20
C PRO A 22 -4.51 44.37 -23.98
N LEU A 23 -3.93 44.29 -22.77
CA LEU A 23 -4.60 44.66 -21.51
C LEU A 23 -4.12 45.97 -20.87
N GLN A 24 -3.37 46.83 -21.57
CA GLN A 24 -2.81 48.10 -21.03
C GLN A 24 -1.98 47.95 -19.74
N SER A 25 -1.57 46.75 -19.35
CA SER A 25 -0.72 46.52 -18.18
C SER A 25 0.76 46.60 -18.57
N PHE A 26 1.49 47.55 -17.99
CA PHE A 26 2.94 47.72 -18.15
C PHE A 26 3.67 47.50 -16.81
N GLY A 27 5.00 47.43 -16.85
CA GLY A 27 5.86 47.13 -15.69
C GLY A 27 6.21 45.66 -15.47
N PHE A 28 6.87 45.40 -14.33
CA PHE A 28 7.31 44.07 -13.89
C PHE A 28 6.76 43.78 -12.48
N ASN A 29 6.29 42.56 -12.21
CA ASN A 29 5.99 42.11 -10.85
C ASN A 29 7.18 41.37 -10.27
N TYR A 30 7.50 41.63 -9.00
CA TYR A 30 8.48 40.86 -8.26
C TYR A 30 7.81 39.65 -7.60
N LEU A 31 8.26 38.45 -7.93
CA LEU A 31 7.79 37.19 -7.37
C LEU A 31 8.91 36.58 -6.52
N ALA A 32 8.63 36.31 -5.25
CA ALA A 32 9.51 35.56 -4.37
C ALA A 32 8.82 34.24 -3.98
N ASP A 33 9.46 33.11 -4.29
CA ASP A 33 8.96 31.79 -3.94
C ASP A 33 9.06 31.58 -2.41
N SER A 34 7.94 31.73 -1.68
CA SER A 34 7.88 31.28 -0.29
C SER A 34 7.61 29.77 -0.27
N ILE A 35 8.62 28.97 0.05
CA ILE A 35 8.45 27.52 0.28
C ILE A 35 7.81 27.33 1.64
N VAL A 36 6.61 26.74 1.67
CA VAL A 36 5.95 26.35 2.91
C VAL A 36 6.39 24.92 3.25
N CYS A 37 7.33 24.78 4.19
CA CYS A 37 7.78 23.48 4.66
C CYS A 37 6.97 23.05 5.90
N ARG A 38 6.57 21.78 5.93
CA ARG A 38 6.05 21.10 7.13
C ARG A 38 6.96 19.92 7.45
N GLU A 39 7.33 19.77 8.71
CA GLU A 39 8.13 18.63 9.14
C GLU A 39 7.26 17.36 9.10
N ALA A 40 7.79 16.29 8.50
CA ALA A 40 7.14 14.98 8.52
C ALA A 40 7.64 14.17 9.72
N HIS A 41 6.71 13.69 10.56
CA HIS A 41 7.02 12.92 11.77
C HIS A 41 6.83 11.40 11.57
N GLY A 42 6.82 10.93 10.32
CA GLY A 42 6.54 9.53 9.98
C GLY A 42 5.05 9.26 9.76
N TYR A 43 4.65 7.99 9.83
CA TYR A 43 3.28 7.55 9.55
C TYR A 43 2.56 7.15 10.84
N ASP A 44 1.25 7.38 10.92
CA ASP A 44 0.41 6.90 12.02
C ASP A 44 0.11 5.39 11.90
N ASP A 45 -0.53 4.83 12.91
CA ASP A 45 -0.89 3.40 12.97
C ASP A 45 -1.87 2.98 11.87
N SER A 46 -2.46 3.94 11.14
CA SER A 46 -3.30 3.71 9.96
C SER A 46 -2.53 3.85 8.63
N GLY A 47 -1.22 4.10 8.70
CA GLY A 47 -0.35 4.27 7.55
C GLY A 47 -0.44 5.67 6.89
N LYS A 48 -0.96 6.69 7.58
CA LYS A 48 -1.03 8.06 7.04
C LYS A 48 0.12 8.93 7.54
N LEU A 49 0.72 9.70 6.64
CA LEU A 49 1.85 10.58 6.96
C LEU A 49 1.41 11.70 7.92
N ARG A 50 2.07 11.80 9.08
CA ARG A 50 1.84 12.84 10.09
C ARG A 50 2.75 14.03 9.81
N LEU A 51 2.17 15.20 9.64
CA LEU A 51 2.90 16.46 9.44
C LEU A 51 2.77 17.36 10.68
N SER A 52 3.78 18.19 10.94
CA SER A 52 3.74 19.20 12.00
C SER A 52 2.57 20.17 11.79
N ALA A 53 1.92 20.58 12.90
CA ALA A 53 0.86 21.59 12.86
C ALA A 53 1.42 23.00 12.58
N GLU A 54 2.67 23.24 12.99
CA GLU A 54 3.39 24.49 12.77
C GLU A 54 3.95 24.54 11.35
N PHE A 55 3.73 25.68 10.69
CA PHE A 55 4.30 25.99 9.39
C PHE A 55 5.64 26.69 9.58
N LYS A 56 6.71 26.14 9.01
CA LYS A 56 7.99 26.85 8.89
C LYS A 56 8.05 27.47 7.50
N CYS A 57 7.82 28.78 7.42
CA CYS A 57 8.15 29.57 6.24
C CYS A 57 9.65 29.87 6.30
N GLU A 58 10.47 28.91 5.91
CA GLU A 58 11.87 29.19 5.61
C GLU A 58 11.90 29.73 4.17
N GLY A 59 11.69 31.05 4.06
CA GLY A 59 12.01 31.75 2.83
C GLY A 59 13.51 31.56 2.61
N ALA A 60 13.88 30.81 1.57
CA ALA A 60 15.25 30.80 1.12
C ALA A 60 15.57 32.23 0.68
N GLN A 61 16.21 33.00 1.56
CA GLN A 61 16.76 34.29 1.19
C GLN A 61 17.59 34.06 -0.07
N GLU A 62 17.22 34.78 -1.14
CA GLU A 62 18.02 34.97 -2.36
C GLU A 62 17.97 33.90 -3.47
N THR A 63 17.35 32.73 -3.32
CA THR A 63 17.56 31.66 -4.33
C THR A 63 16.58 31.60 -5.50
N ASN A 64 15.43 32.30 -5.48
CA ASN A 64 14.46 32.28 -6.59
C ASN A 64 13.67 33.59 -6.76
N ALA A 65 14.34 34.74 -6.68
CA ALA A 65 13.70 36.00 -7.03
C ALA A 65 13.46 36.06 -8.56
N ARG A 66 12.20 36.20 -8.97
CA ARG A 66 11.82 36.27 -10.39
C ARG A 66 11.04 37.54 -10.65
N LEU A 67 11.24 38.11 -11.83
CA LEU A 67 10.40 39.17 -12.37
C LEU A 67 9.41 38.57 -13.37
N GLU A 68 8.14 38.87 -13.22
CA GLU A 68 7.11 38.60 -14.23
C GLU A 68 6.92 39.84 -15.09
N CYS A 69 7.11 39.71 -16.40
CA CYS A 69 6.85 40.78 -17.35
C CYS A 69 5.34 40.92 -17.58
N ARG A 70 4.74 42.08 -17.25
CA ARG A 70 3.31 42.32 -17.52
C ARG A 70 2.96 42.38 -19.01
N SER A 71 3.97 42.43 -19.90
CA SER A 71 3.76 42.44 -21.34
C SER A 71 3.62 41.08 -21.99
N CYS A 72 4.35 40.07 -21.52
CA CYS A 72 4.29 38.71 -22.09
C CYS A 72 3.97 37.63 -21.05
N TRP A 73 3.79 38.01 -19.79
CA TRP A 73 3.51 37.16 -18.63
C TRP A 73 4.56 36.07 -18.37
N GLN A 74 5.75 36.20 -18.99
CA GLN A 74 6.87 35.30 -18.75
C GLN A 74 7.64 35.76 -17.51
N THR A 75 8.14 34.79 -16.75
CA THR A 75 9.00 35.02 -15.60
C THR A 75 10.46 34.86 -15.97
N PHE A 76 11.34 35.66 -15.39
CA PHE A 76 12.79 35.59 -15.61
C PHE A 76 13.54 36.03 -14.34
N PRO A 77 14.79 35.59 -14.13
CA PRO A 77 15.53 35.93 -12.92
C PRO A 77 15.80 37.43 -12.82
N VAL A 78 15.85 37.96 -11.59
CA VAL A 78 16.23 39.35 -11.35
C VAL A 78 17.70 39.54 -11.75
N PRO A 79 18.04 40.52 -12.61
CA PRO A 79 19.42 40.77 -12.96
C PRO A 79 20.25 41.15 -11.73
N GLU A 80 21.41 40.50 -11.53
CA GLU A 80 22.27 40.63 -10.33
C GLU A 80 22.79 42.08 -10.09
N ASP A 81 22.77 42.92 -11.13
CA ASP A 81 23.30 44.29 -11.13
C ASP A 81 22.30 45.38 -10.69
N HIS A 82 21.10 45.03 -10.21
CA HIS A 82 20.02 45.99 -9.96
C HIS A 82 19.80 46.32 -8.47
N PRO A 83 20.38 47.41 -7.93
CA PRO A 83 20.00 47.91 -6.61
C PRO A 83 18.60 48.55 -6.68
N GLY A 84 17.76 48.26 -5.67
CA GLY A 84 16.34 48.59 -5.57
C GLY A 84 15.88 49.90 -6.23
N THR A 85 14.84 49.79 -7.07
CA THR A 85 14.37 50.85 -7.96
C THR A 85 13.53 51.89 -7.21
N VAL A 86 14.03 53.13 -7.17
CA VAL A 86 13.26 54.35 -6.86
C VAL A 86 12.67 54.86 -8.19
N ILE A 87 11.35 55.05 -8.25
CA ILE A 87 10.65 55.58 -9.43
C ILE A 87 10.70 57.12 -9.38
N ALA A 88 11.25 57.74 -10.43
CA ALA A 88 11.28 59.19 -10.61
C ALA A 88 10.47 59.58 -11.86
N GLU A 89 9.46 60.43 -11.70
CA GLU A 89 8.74 61.11 -12.78
C GLU A 89 9.44 62.43 -13.15
N GLN A 90 9.45 62.80 -14.43
CA GLN A 90 9.72 64.18 -14.89
C GLN A 90 9.14 64.46 -16.29
N PRO A 91 8.92 65.75 -16.65
CA PRO A 91 7.78 66.24 -17.42
C PRO A 91 8.13 66.81 -18.82
N ALA A 92 7.10 67.20 -19.59
CA ALA A 92 7.20 67.76 -20.93
C ALA A 92 7.29 69.30 -20.99
N PRO A 93 7.95 69.87 -22.03
CA PRO A 93 7.66 71.22 -22.54
C PRO A 93 7.73 71.29 -24.11
N PRO A 94 7.72 72.48 -24.76
CA PRO A 94 6.60 73.41 -24.95
C PRO A 94 6.33 73.75 -26.46
N VAL A 95 5.30 74.55 -26.72
CA VAL A 95 4.89 75.06 -28.05
C VAL A 95 5.52 76.44 -28.31
N GLU A 96 6.14 76.64 -29.47
CA GLU A 96 6.73 77.92 -29.93
C GLU A 96 5.90 78.63 -31.01
N GLU A 97 6.15 79.94 -31.06
CA GLU A 97 5.45 81.07 -31.68
C GLU A 97 5.47 81.11 -33.21
N GLY A 98 4.43 81.72 -33.79
CA GLY A 98 4.43 82.21 -35.17
C GLY A 98 4.66 83.71 -35.23
N VAL A 99 5.61 84.15 -36.07
CA VAL A 99 5.76 85.55 -36.51
C VAL A 99 6.18 85.60 -37.98
N SER A 100 5.45 86.37 -38.80
CA SER A 100 5.95 87.21 -39.93
C SER A 100 4.80 87.68 -40.83
N PRO A 101 4.96 88.71 -41.70
CA PRO A 101 5.79 89.92 -41.60
C PRO A 101 5.10 91.24 -42.09
N SER A 102 5.81 92.33 -41.81
CA SER A 102 6.03 93.66 -42.47
C SER A 102 5.80 93.78 -44.01
N PRO A 103 6.05 94.94 -44.68
CA PRO A 103 5.42 96.28 -44.63
C PRO A 103 4.97 96.78 -46.04
N ALA A 104 4.25 97.91 -46.13
CA ALA A 104 4.04 98.64 -47.39
C ALA A 104 4.75 100.00 -47.37
N ALA A 105 5.59 100.23 -48.39
CA ALA A 105 6.28 101.49 -48.69
C ALA A 105 5.67 102.04 -50.01
N VAL A 106 5.22 103.30 -50.13
CA VAL A 106 5.97 104.56 -50.34
C VAL A 106 5.83 105.05 -51.81
N TRP A 107 5.36 106.30 -51.93
CA TRP A 107 5.47 107.27 -53.06
C TRP A 107 4.60 107.01 -54.30
N GLY A 108 4.10 108.01 -55.01
CA GLY A 108 4.32 109.46 -55.02
C GLY A 108 3.70 109.93 -56.34
N ALA A 109 2.77 110.88 -56.26
CA ALA A 109 1.95 111.32 -57.37
C ALA A 109 2.51 112.59 -58.02
N GLU A 110 2.33 112.65 -59.36
CA GLU A 110 1.95 113.84 -60.16
C GLU A 110 2.98 114.99 -60.27
N ASP A 111 3.15 115.69 -61.39
CA ASP A 111 2.39 115.78 -62.63
C ASP A 111 3.23 116.61 -63.64
N ALA A 112 3.06 116.37 -64.95
CA ALA A 112 3.15 117.44 -65.96
C ALA A 112 2.72 116.95 -67.36
N ALA A 113 1.46 117.26 -67.67
CA ALA A 113 0.93 117.74 -68.97
C ALA A 113 1.30 117.01 -70.28
N LEU A 114 0.27 116.54 -71.00
CA LEU A 114 -0.01 116.87 -72.41
C LEU A 114 -1.36 116.21 -72.86
N PRO A 115 -2.24 116.91 -73.61
CA PRO A 115 -3.62 116.52 -73.88
C PRO A 115 -3.75 115.55 -75.07
N ALA A 116 -3.00 114.44 -75.02
CA ALA A 116 -3.17 113.24 -75.84
C ALA A 116 -3.34 111.97 -74.98
N ALA A 117 -3.11 112.06 -73.66
CA ALA A 117 -3.16 110.95 -72.71
C ALA A 117 -4.59 110.47 -72.39
N ASP A 118 -5.62 111.29 -72.53
CA ASP A 118 -6.99 110.94 -72.09
C ASP A 118 -7.69 109.88 -72.97
N GLN A 119 -7.37 109.84 -74.27
CA GLN A 119 -7.85 108.77 -75.17
C GLN A 119 -7.07 107.46 -74.97
N ILE A 120 -5.76 107.55 -74.70
CA ILE A 120 -4.93 106.38 -74.38
C ILE A 120 -5.32 105.82 -73.01
N ALA A 121 -5.57 106.66 -72.00
CA ALA A 121 -6.00 106.25 -70.66
C ALA A 121 -7.38 105.56 -70.70
N LYS A 122 -8.34 106.05 -71.49
CA LYS A 122 -9.63 105.37 -71.69
C LYS A 122 -9.48 104.01 -72.37
N GLY A 123 -8.60 103.91 -73.37
CA GLY A 123 -8.26 102.63 -74.01
C GLY A 123 -7.60 101.65 -73.04
N VAL A 124 -6.63 102.13 -72.24
CA VAL A 124 -5.92 101.36 -71.22
C VAL A 124 -6.87 100.89 -70.13
N VAL A 125 -7.80 101.72 -69.66
CA VAL A 125 -8.81 101.32 -68.65
C VAL A 125 -9.76 100.25 -69.18
N VAL A 126 -10.15 100.32 -70.46
CA VAL A 126 -10.99 99.27 -71.08
C VAL A 126 -10.22 97.96 -71.20
N VAL A 127 -8.95 98.00 -71.63
CA VAL A 127 -8.08 96.83 -71.72
C VAL A 127 -7.80 96.24 -70.34
N LEU A 128 -7.54 97.08 -69.33
CA LEU A 128 -7.34 96.65 -67.95
C LEU A 128 -8.62 96.08 -67.34
N ARG A 129 -9.79 96.67 -67.58
CA ARG A 129 -11.07 96.13 -67.10
C ARG A 129 -11.38 94.79 -67.74
N LYS A 130 -11.16 94.66 -69.05
CA LYS A 130 -11.31 93.39 -69.75
C LYS A 130 -10.30 92.36 -69.25
N GLY A 131 -9.03 92.76 -69.11
CA GLY A 131 -7.98 91.91 -68.53
C GLY A 131 -8.31 91.46 -67.11
N MET A 132 -8.86 92.33 -66.27
CA MET A 132 -9.32 91.97 -64.92
C MET A 132 -10.53 91.04 -64.95
N GLN A 133 -11.48 91.23 -65.86
CA GLN A 133 -12.63 90.33 -66.02
C GLN A 133 -12.20 88.96 -66.52
N ASP A 134 -11.32 88.91 -67.53
CA ASP A 134 -10.75 87.68 -68.07
C ASP A 134 -9.93 86.95 -66.97
N LEU A 135 -9.17 87.69 -66.16
CA LEU A 135 -8.41 87.15 -65.02
C LEU A 135 -9.34 86.64 -63.91
N GLN A 136 -10.40 87.39 -63.57
CA GLN A 136 -11.41 86.97 -62.60
C GLN A 136 -12.15 85.71 -63.06
N GLN A 137 -12.48 85.61 -64.35
CA GLN A 137 -13.14 84.45 -64.92
C GLN A 137 -12.20 83.24 -64.98
N ALA A 138 -10.91 83.44 -65.32
CA ALA A 138 -9.90 82.40 -65.26
C ALA A 138 -9.68 81.91 -63.82
N PHE A 139 -9.60 82.81 -62.83
CA PHE A 139 -9.49 82.44 -61.43
C PHE A 139 -10.74 81.74 -60.91
N ALA A 140 -11.95 82.18 -61.28
CA ALA A 140 -13.18 81.50 -60.90
C ALA A 140 -13.25 80.08 -61.50
N GLY A 141 -12.80 79.90 -62.74
CA GLY A 141 -12.70 78.59 -63.37
C GLY A 141 -11.70 77.67 -62.68
N GLU A 142 -10.52 78.19 -62.31
CA GLU A 142 -9.49 77.40 -61.61
C GLU A 142 -9.92 77.07 -60.17
N ILE A 143 -10.57 78.00 -59.47
CA ILE A 143 -11.15 77.75 -58.14
C ILE A 143 -12.21 76.65 -58.21
N ALA A 144 -13.15 76.72 -59.16
CA ALA A 144 -14.17 75.68 -59.32
C ALA A 144 -13.57 74.30 -59.64
N ARG A 145 -12.48 74.26 -60.43
CA ARG A 145 -11.75 73.03 -60.72
C ARG A 145 -11.05 72.48 -59.48
N LEU A 146 -10.41 73.33 -58.68
CA LEU A 146 -9.77 72.94 -57.43
C LEU A 146 -10.78 72.45 -56.40
N GLU A 147 -11.95 73.10 -56.28
CA GLU A 147 -13.05 72.67 -55.42
C GLU A 147 -13.58 71.29 -55.82
N ALA A 148 -13.76 71.03 -57.13
CA ALA A 148 -14.17 69.71 -57.62
C ALA A 148 -13.11 68.64 -57.31
N ALA A 149 -11.82 68.93 -57.51
CA ALA A 149 -10.74 68.02 -57.19
C ALA A 149 -10.66 67.73 -55.68
N LEU A 150 -10.84 68.75 -54.83
CA LEU A 150 -10.91 68.60 -53.38
C LEU A 150 -12.10 67.75 -52.94
N ALA A 151 -13.26 67.91 -53.58
CA ALA A 151 -14.45 67.09 -53.28
C ALA A 151 -14.25 65.61 -53.64
N ASP A 152 -13.57 65.31 -54.76
CA ASP A 152 -13.25 63.94 -55.15
C ASP A 152 -12.19 63.30 -54.22
N VAL A 153 -11.19 64.08 -53.79
CA VAL A 153 -10.23 63.65 -52.76
C VAL A 153 -10.93 63.40 -51.42
N ALA A 154 -11.85 64.27 -51.02
CA ALA A 154 -12.62 64.10 -49.79
C ALA A 154 -13.52 62.85 -49.83
N ARG A 155 -14.15 62.56 -50.98
CA ARG A 155 -14.95 61.34 -51.17
C ARG A 155 -14.09 60.07 -51.08
N THR A 156 -12.93 60.08 -51.77
CA THR A 156 -11.99 58.96 -51.71
C THR A 156 -11.48 58.75 -50.28
N ALA A 157 -11.19 59.83 -49.55
CA ALA A 157 -10.79 59.75 -48.15
C ALA A 157 -11.90 59.17 -47.24
N GLN A 158 -13.17 59.51 -47.50
CA GLN A 158 -14.32 58.93 -46.79
C GLN A 158 -14.49 57.43 -47.04
N GLU A 159 -14.14 56.93 -48.24
CA GLU A 159 -14.17 55.50 -48.58
C GLU A 159 -12.99 54.72 -47.99
N VAL A 160 -11.83 55.36 -47.74
CA VAL A 160 -10.66 54.71 -47.13
C VAL A 160 -10.86 54.42 -45.63
N VAL A 161 -11.63 55.25 -44.92
CA VAL A 161 -11.89 55.07 -43.48
C VAL A 161 -12.57 53.72 -43.15
N PRO A 162 -13.71 53.34 -43.76
CA PRO A 162 -14.35 52.05 -43.48
C PRO A 162 -13.48 50.87 -43.90
N LEU A 163 -12.74 50.98 -45.02
CA LEU A 163 -11.79 49.94 -45.44
C LEU A 163 -10.67 49.72 -44.41
N ARG A 164 -10.24 50.77 -43.69
CA ARG A 164 -9.28 50.64 -42.61
C ARG A 164 -9.87 49.90 -41.41
N GLU A 165 -11.13 50.14 -41.07
CA GLU A 165 -11.84 49.43 -40.01
C GLU A 165 -12.02 47.95 -40.36
N ASP A 166 -12.42 47.65 -41.60
CA ASP A 166 -12.54 46.28 -42.11
C ASP A 166 -11.18 45.55 -42.09
N LEU A 167 -10.10 46.21 -42.51
CA LEU A 167 -8.75 45.63 -42.46
C LEU A 167 -8.28 45.38 -41.01
N VAL A 168 -8.63 46.24 -40.07
CA VAL A 168 -8.34 46.03 -38.64
C VAL A 168 -9.16 44.85 -38.09
N SER A 169 -10.44 44.75 -38.46
CA SER A 169 -11.31 43.63 -38.10
C SER A 169 -10.77 42.31 -38.65
N LEU A 170 -10.47 42.23 -39.95
CA LEU A 170 -9.88 41.05 -40.58
C LEU A 170 -8.53 40.68 -39.98
N ARG A 171 -7.70 41.67 -39.63
CA ARG A 171 -6.43 41.41 -38.93
C ARG A 171 -6.68 40.81 -37.54
N SER A 172 -7.63 41.34 -36.79
CA SER A 172 -8.01 40.81 -35.47
C SER A 172 -8.52 39.38 -35.58
N GLU A 173 -9.37 39.09 -36.57
CA GLU A 173 -9.86 37.75 -36.85
C GLU A 173 -8.71 36.81 -37.21
N ALA A 174 -7.83 37.20 -38.14
CA ALA A 174 -6.68 36.39 -38.53
C ALA A 174 -5.74 36.10 -37.34
N SER A 175 -5.53 37.08 -36.45
CA SER A 175 -4.78 36.86 -35.21
C SER A 175 -5.48 35.85 -34.29
N SER A 176 -6.80 35.93 -34.11
CA SER A 176 -7.55 34.97 -33.30
C SER A 176 -7.50 33.55 -33.87
N TRP A 177 -7.53 33.39 -35.20
CA TRP A 177 -7.38 32.10 -35.86
C TRP A 177 -5.97 31.53 -35.68
N LEU A 178 -4.94 32.37 -35.76
CA LEU A 178 -3.56 31.95 -35.52
C LEU A 178 -3.35 31.50 -34.06
N GLU A 179 -3.93 32.21 -33.10
CA GLU A 179 -3.92 31.81 -31.68
C GLU A 179 -4.64 30.47 -31.48
N ALA A 180 -5.83 30.30 -32.08
CA ALA A 180 -6.56 29.03 -32.03
C ALA A 180 -5.76 27.88 -32.65
N GLN A 181 -5.07 28.12 -33.77
CA GLN A 181 -4.21 27.13 -34.41
C GLN A 181 -3.03 26.74 -33.50
N GLN A 182 -2.38 27.71 -32.85
CA GLN A 182 -1.30 27.45 -31.90
C GLN A 182 -1.79 26.67 -30.68
N GLN A 183 -2.96 27.01 -30.14
CA GLN A 183 -3.58 26.26 -29.04
C GLN A 183 -3.89 24.81 -29.44
N LEU A 184 -4.44 24.59 -30.63
CA LEU A 184 -4.71 23.24 -31.14
C LEU A 184 -3.42 22.43 -31.32
N HIS A 185 -2.35 23.05 -31.83
CA HIS A 185 -1.06 22.40 -31.99
C HIS A 185 -0.48 21.97 -30.63
N THR A 186 -0.48 22.88 -29.64
CA THR A 186 -0.02 22.57 -28.27
C THR A 186 -0.86 21.46 -27.63
N ARG A 187 -2.19 21.50 -27.79
CA ARG A 187 -3.08 20.45 -27.26
C ARG A 187 -2.83 19.10 -27.93
N THR A 188 -2.60 19.09 -29.24
CA THR A 188 -2.30 17.86 -29.98
C THR A 188 -0.97 17.27 -29.52
N GLY A 189 0.08 18.08 -29.39
CA GLY A 189 1.38 17.62 -28.87
C GLY A 189 1.29 17.10 -27.43
N ALA A 190 0.48 17.73 -26.57
CA ALA A 190 0.23 17.22 -25.21
C ALA A 190 -0.51 15.87 -25.21
N CYS A 191 -1.50 15.69 -26.09
CA CYS A 191 -2.19 14.42 -26.27
C CYS A 191 -1.25 13.32 -26.80
N GLU A 192 -0.43 13.62 -27.80
CA GLU A 192 0.56 12.68 -28.36
C GLU A 192 1.58 12.25 -27.30
N ALA A 193 2.14 13.19 -26.54
CA ALA A 193 3.06 12.89 -25.45
C ALA A 193 2.39 12.02 -24.36
N SER A 194 1.13 12.29 -24.04
CA SER A 194 0.37 11.49 -23.07
C SER A 194 0.13 10.05 -23.56
N ILE A 195 -0.22 9.87 -24.83
CA ILE A 195 -0.42 8.55 -25.45
C ILE A 195 0.90 7.76 -25.45
N LEU A 196 2.01 8.40 -25.81
CA LEU A 196 3.34 7.77 -25.78
C LEU A 196 3.74 7.35 -24.36
N ALA A 197 3.55 8.22 -23.37
CA ALA A 197 3.83 7.89 -21.97
C ALA A 197 2.97 6.72 -21.45
N GLN A 198 1.69 6.65 -21.84
CA GLN A 198 0.83 5.51 -21.52
C GLN A 198 1.30 4.24 -22.23
N HIS A 199 1.71 4.34 -23.50
CA HIS A 199 2.23 3.20 -24.26
C HIS A 199 3.51 2.64 -23.65
N GLU A 200 4.43 3.50 -23.21
CA GLU A 200 5.67 3.11 -22.51
C GLU A 200 5.40 2.47 -21.13
N ALA A 201 4.28 2.81 -20.48
CA ALA A 201 3.87 2.19 -19.21
C ALA A 201 3.26 0.80 -19.38
N LEU A 202 2.67 0.47 -20.54
CA LEU A 202 2.02 -0.82 -20.79
C LEU A 202 2.97 -2.03 -20.61
N PRO A 203 4.23 -2.03 -21.13
CA PRO A 203 5.19 -3.09 -20.85
C PRO A 203 5.44 -3.33 -19.35
N GLN A 204 5.50 -2.27 -18.54
CA GLN A 204 5.70 -2.39 -17.10
C GLN A 204 4.49 -3.04 -16.42
N VAL A 205 3.28 -2.69 -16.86
CA VAL A 205 2.04 -3.32 -16.36
C VAL A 205 1.99 -4.79 -16.76
N TRP A 206 2.37 -5.12 -17.99
CA TRP A 206 2.46 -6.51 -18.46
C TRP A 206 3.50 -7.33 -17.69
N GLU A 207 4.65 -6.74 -17.35
CA GLU A 207 5.65 -7.39 -16.51
C GLU A 207 5.11 -7.67 -15.10
N ARG A 208 4.44 -6.68 -14.50
CA ARG A 208 3.79 -6.87 -13.18
C ARG A 208 2.74 -7.98 -13.22
N LEU A 209 1.92 -8.02 -14.28
CA LEU A 209 0.95 -9.10 -14.51
C LEU A 209 1.65 -10.45 -14.63
N ARG A 210 2.73 -10.54 -15.39
CA ARG A 210 3.50 -11.80 -15.53
C ARG A 210 4.06 -12.27 -14.19
N VAL A 211 4.64 -11.36 -13.40
CA VAL A 211 5.14 -11.67 -12.05
C VAL A 211 4.02 -12.15 -11.14
N LEU A 212 2.86 -11.48 -11.14
CA LEU A 212 1.70 -11.89 -10.35
C LEU A 212 1.17 -13.27 -10.77
N THR A 213 1.10 -13.56 -12.07
CA THR A 213 0.72 -14.87 -12.58
C THR A 213 1.70 -15.96 -12.10
N GLY A 214 3.01 -15.70 -12.17
CA GLY A 214 4.02 -16.63 -11.66
C GLY A 214 3.91 -16.86 -10.14
N MET A 215 3.62 -15.81 -9.37
CA MET A 215 3.34 -15.94 -7.93
C MET A 215 2.08 -16.77 -7.67
N GLN A 216 1.03 -16.60 -8.48
CA GLN A 216 -0.21 -17.38 -8.36
C GLN A 216 0.03 -18.87 -8.64
N GLU A 217 0.79 -19.20 -9.68
CA GLU A 217 1.18 -20.58 -10.00
C GLU A 217 2.00 -21.22 -8.86
N GLU A 218 2.94 -20.48 -8.27
CA GLU A 218 3.72 -20.95 -7.12
C GLU A 218 2.86 -21.17 -5.86
N ILE A 219 1.87 -20.31 -5.62
CA ILE A 219 0.91 -20.50 -4.51
C ILE A 219 0.05 -21.75 -4.74
N LEU A 220 -0.43 -21.98 -5.97
CA LEU A 220 -1.20 -23.18 -6.29
C LEU A 220 -0.35 -24.43 -6.08
N ARG A 221 0.90 -24.43 -6.58
CA ARG A 221 1.85 -25.54 -6.39
C ARG A 221 2.07 -25.85 -4.91
N LYS A 222 2.30 -24.84 -4.08
CA LYS A 222 2.46 -25.01 -2.62
C LYS A 222 1.19 -25.49 -1.94
N THR A 223 0.02 -25.08 -2.42
CA THR A 223 -1.27 -25.52 -1.88
C THR A 223 -1.50 -27.01 -2.17
N ASP A 224 -1.14 -27.47 -3.38
CA ASP A 224 -1.20 -28.89 -3.74
C ASP A 224 -0.21 -29.73 -2.92
N GLU A 225 1.01 -29.24 -2.69
CA GLU A 225 1.99 -29.87 -1.79
C GLU A 225 1.46 -29.99 -0.36
N GLN A 226 0.84 -28.92 0.16
CA GLN A 226 0.23 -28.93 1.49
C GLN A 226 -0.95 -29.91 1.57
N ALA A 227 -1.80 -29.98 0.53
CA ALA A 227 -2.89 -30.95 0.46
C ALA A 227 -2.36 -32.39 0.49
N GLY A 228 -1.28 -32.68 -0.25
CA GLY A 228 -0.60 -33.98 -0.21
C GLY A 228 -0.04 -34.31 1.17
N ALA A 229 0.59 -33.34 1.84
CA ALA A 229 1.10 -33.53 3.20
C ALA A 229 -0.02 -33.81 4.22
N VAL A 230 -1.15 -33.10 4.10
CA VAL A 230 -2.33 -33.33 4.96
C VAL A 230 -2.91 -34.72 4.74
N ALA A 231 -3.03 -35.18 3.48
CA ALA A 231 -3.49 -36.53 3.17
C ALA A 231 -2.58 -37.62 3.79
N SER A 232 -1.25 -37.43 3.70
CA SER A 232 -0.29 -38.35 4.32
C SER A 232 -0.40 -38.37 5.86
N LEU A 233 -0.59 -37.20 6.51
CA LEU A 233 -0.81 -37.12 7.96
C LEU A 233 -2.13 -37.79 8.38
N GLN A 234 -3.18 -37.67 7.58
CA GLN A 234 -4.45 -38.37 7.82
C GLN A 234 -4.27 -39.88 7.76
N GLU A 235 -3.52 -40.39 6.78
CA GLU A 235 -3.19 -41.83 6.68
C GLU A 235 -2.38 -42.31 7.90
N GLN A 236 -1.33 -41.57 8.27
CA GLN A 236 -0.53 -41.88 9.47
C GLN A 236 -1.38 -41.86 10.75
N THR A 237 -2.32 -40.92 10.87
CA THR A 237 -3.26 -40.86 12.00
C THR A 237 -4.20 -42.07 12.00
N GLY A 238 -4.65 -42.54 10.82
CA GLY A 238 -5.41 -43.77 10.67
C GLY A 238 -4.63 -44.99 11.17
N GLN A 239 -3.39 -45.15 10.70
CA GLN A 239 -2.49 -46.23 11.14
C GLN A 239 -2.23 -46.18 12.65
N LEU A 240 -2.01 -44.98 13.22
CA LEU A 240 -1.84 -44.82 14.67
C LEU A 240 -3.08 -45.23 15.46
N LYS A 241 -4.29 -44.93 14.97
CA LYS A 241 -5.54 -45.38 15.61
C LYS A 241 -5.68 -46.91 15.58
N GLU A 242 -5.32 -47.54 14.46
CA GLU A 242 -5.34 -49.00 14.34
C GLU A 242 -4.32 -49.65 15.29
N THR A 243 -3.09 -49.12 15.37
CA THR A 243 -2.08 -49.63 16.31
C THR A 243 -2.51 -49.43 17.77
N ALA A 244 -3.15 -48.30 18.11
CA ALA A 244 -3.69 -48.07 19.44
C ALA A 244 -4.81 -49.06 19.81
N ALA A 245 -5.70 -49.36 18.86
CA ALA A 245 -6.74 -50.38 19.06
C ALA A 245 -6.14 -51.77 19.25
N ALA A 246 -5.13 -52.14 18.47
CA ALA A 246 -4.39 -53.39 18.63
C ALA A 246 -3.69 -53.48 20.00
N HIS A 247 -3.08 -52.38 20.46
CA HIS A 247 -2.46 -52.30 21.78
C HIS A 247 -3.48 -52.46 22.91
N ALA A 248 -4.66 -51.84 22.78
CA ALA A 248 -5.74 -52.00 23.77
C ALA A 248 -6.19 -53.48 23.85
N ALA A 249 -6.39 -54.14 22.72
CA ALA A 249 -6.75 -55.56 22.68
C ALA A 249 -5.65 -56.47 23.26
N LEU A 250 -4.37 -56.17 23.00
CA LEU A 250 -3.26 -56.87 23.62
C LEU A 250 -3.23 -56.68 25.14
N SER A 251 -3.46 -55.45 25.62
CA SER A 251 -3.50 -55.17 27.06
C SER A 251 -4.62 -55.91 27.76
N GLU A 252 -5.80 -56.03 27.14
CA GLU A 252 -6.91 -56.83 27.67
C GLU A 252 -6.53 -58.32 27.76
N ARG A 253 -5.90 -58.86 26.70
CA ARG A 253 -5.41 -60.25 26.70
C ARG A 253 -4.38 -60.51 27.78
N VAL A 254 -3.45 -59.58 28.02
CA VAL A 254 -2.46 -59.69 29.10
C VAL A 254 -3.16 -59.71 30.46
N GLY A 255 -4.15 -58.82 30.69
CA GLY A 255 -4.95 -58.85 31.92
C GLY A 255 -5.70 -60.17 32.12
N GLY A 256 -6.21 -60.78 31.05
CA GLY A 256 -6.82 -62.11 31.09
C GLY A 256 -5.83 -63.21 31.48
N ILE A 257 -4.60 -63.17 30.97
CA ILE A 257 -3.52 -64.10 31.34
C ILE A 257 -3.15 -63.95 32.81
N ASP A 258 -3.03 -62.71 33.31
CA ASP A 258 -2.74 -62.44 34.73
C ASP A 258 -3.85 -63.00 35.63
N GLY A 259 -5.12 -62.86 35.24
CA GLY A 259 -6.25 -63.47 35.94
C GLY A 259 -6.18 -64.99 35.99
N LEU A 260 -5.82 -65.64 34.87
CA LEU A 260 -5.61 -67.10 34.82
C LEU A 260 -4.43 -67.55 35.69
N LEU A 261 -3.33 -66.80 35.68
CA LEU A 261 -2.17 -67.07 36.52
C LEU A 261 -2.52 -66.97 38.00
N GLN A 262 -3.31 -65.98 38.40
CA GLN A 262 -3.77 -65.84 39.78
C GLN A 262 -4.70 -67.00 40.17
N ALA A 263 -5.65 -67.36 39.31
CA ALA A 263 -6.53 -68.51 39.55
C ALA A 263 -5.72 -69.82 39.67
N GLY A 264 -4.66 -69.98 38.88
CA GLY A 264 -3.73 -71.10 38.97
C GLY A 264 -2.96 -71.14 40.30
N LYS A 265 -2.47 -69.99 40.78
CA LYS A 265 -1.83 -69.88 42.11
C LYS A 265 -2.80 -70.27 43.23
N ASP A 266 -4.04 -69.78 43.18
CA ASP A 266 -5.06 -70.10 44.18
C ASP A 266 -5.43 -71.59 44.14
N ALA A 267 -5.51 -72.19 42.95
CA ALA A 267 -5.73 -73.62 42.79
C ALA A 267 -4.59 -74.45 43.39
N MET A 268 -3.34 -74.03 43.18
CA MET A 268 -2.16 -74.71 43.74
C MET A 268 -2.13 -74.61 45.27
N ALA A 269 -2.45 -73.44 45.84
CA ALA A 269 -2.58 -73.28 47.29
C ALA A 269 -3.67 -74.20 47.88
N ARG A 270 -4.79 -74.41 47.18
CA ARG A 270 -5.82 -75.38 47.58
C ARG A 270 -5.31 -76.82 47.54
N VAL A 271 -4.53 -77.18 46.52
CA VAL A 271 -3.91 -78.52 46.42
C VAL A 271 -2.93 -78.73 47.58
N ASP A 272 -2.09 -77.76 47.89
CA ASP A 272 -1.16 -77.84 49.03
C ASP A 272 -1.90 -78.04 50.35
N ALA A 273 -3.01 -77.33 50.56
CA ALA A 273 -3.85 -77.51 51.74
C ALA A 273 -4.48 -78.91 51.82
N LEU A 274 -4.99 -79.45 50.70
CA LEU A 274 -5.53 -80.81 50.62
C LEU A 274 -4.45 -81.86 50.87
N CYS A 275 -3.24 -81.66 50.35
CA CYS A 275 -2.09 -82.53 50.60
C CYS A 275 -1.72 -82.53 52.09
N ALA A 276 -1.71 -81.38 52.76
CA ALA A 276 -1.47 -81.29 54.19
C ALA A 276 -2.56 -82.04 55.00
N GLN A 277 -3.84 -81.88 54.65
CA GLN A 277 -4.93 -82.62 55.28
C GLN A 277 -4.81 -84.14 55.09
N LEU A 278 -4.44 -84.59 53.88
CA LEU A 278 -4.21 -86.01 53.60
C LEU A 278 -3.03 -86.57 54.41
N GLN A 279 -1.96 -85.80 54.60
CA GLN A 279 -0.83 -86.19 55.44
C GLN A 279 -1.24 -86.32 56.91
N GLU A 280 -2.07 -85.42 57.42
CA GLU A 280 -2.62 -85.46 58.78
C GLU A 280 -3.53 -86.68 58.98
N GLU A 281 -4.48 -86.92 58.08
CA GLU A 281 -5.34 -88.12 58.10
C GLU A 281 -4.52 -89.41 58.03
N HIS A 282 -3.50 -89.46 57.17
CA HIS A 282 -2.59 -90.60 57.09
C HIS A 282 -1.85 -90.80 58.42
N HIS A 283 -1.38 -89.74 59.06
CA HIS A 283 -0.72 -89.83 60.36
C HIS A 283 -1.69 -90.34 61.44
N GLY A 284 -2.92 -89.82 61.49
CA GLY A 284 -3.95 -90.27 62.40
C GLY A 284 -4.39 -91.72 62.17
N LEU A 285 -4.40 -92.19 60.92
CA LEU A 285 -4.64 -93.60 60.60
C LEU A 285 -3.50 -94.50 61.08
N ARG A 286 -2.23 -94.08 60.92
CA ARG A 286 -1.07 -94.83 61.46
C ARG A 286 -1.14 -94.95 62.97
N GLN A 287 -1.42 -93.86 63.68
CA GLN A 287 -1.60 -93.90 65.15
C GLN A 287 -2.72 -94.85 65.57
N ARG A 288 -3.84 -94.86 64.83
CA ARG A 288 -4.94 -95.82 65.05
C ARG A 288 -4.51 -97.27 64.80
N GLN A 289 -3.74 -97.55 63.75
CA GLN A 289 -3.19 -98.89 63.51
C GLN A 289 -2.21 -99.33 64.59
N ASP A 290 -1.33 -98.44 65.05
CA ASP A 290 -0.36 -98.74 66.10
C ASP A 290 -1.06 -99.05 67.43
N SER A 291 -2.06 -98.25 67.82
CA SER A 291 -2.87 -98.51 69.01
C SER A 291 -3.69 -99.81 68.90
N GLN A 292 -4.22 -100.14 67.72
CA GLN A 292 -4.85 -101.45 67.47
C GLN A 292 -3.84 -102.60 67.61
N ALA A 293 -2.62 -102.43 67.11
CA ALA A 293 -1.56 -103.42 67.26
C ALA A 293 -1.12 -103.59 68.72
N ASP A 294 -1.09 -102.53 69.51
CA ASP A 294 -0.84 -102.58 70.96
C ASP A 294 -1.96 -103.33 71.70
N VAL A 295 -3.23 -103.04 71.38
CA VAL A 295 -4.39 -103.75 71.96
C VAL A 295 -4.34 -105.24 71.61
N LEU A 296 -4.03 -105.60 70.36
CA LEU A 296 -3.87 -106.99 69.94
C LEU A 296 -2.72 -107.68 70.69
N ARG A 297 -1.59 -107.00 70.87
CA ARG A 297 -0.46 -107.52 71.68
C ARG A 297 -0.85 -107.73 73.14
N ALA A 298 -1.58 -106.79 73.75
CA ALA A 298 -2.07 -106.92 75.11
C ALA A 298 -3.07 -108.08 75.26
N LEU A 299 -4.03 -108.21 74.33
CA LEU A 299 -4.96 -109.34 74.29
C LEU A 299 -4.22 -110.68 74.14
N HIS A 300 -3.20 -110.73 73.28
CA HIS A 300 -2.38 -111.92 73.11
C HIS A 300 -1.61 -112.29 74.39
N ALA A 301 -1.04 -111.31 75.09
CA ALA A 301 -0.37 -111.52 76.38
C ALA A 301 -1.34 -112.07 77.45
N VAL A 302 -2.54 -111.51 77.57
CA VAL A 302 -3.58 -112.02 78.48
C VAL A 302 -4.00 -113.44 78.10
N ALA A 303 -4.14 -113.74 76.81
CA ALA A 303 -4.47 -115.09 76.34
C ALA A 303 -3.35 -116.09 76.68
N GLN A 304 -2.08 -115.72 76.52
CA GLN A 304 -0.93 -116.54 76.92
C GLN A 304 -0.91 -116.76 78.44
N GLU A 305 -1.16 -115.74 79.25
CA GLU A 305 -1.26 -115.85 80.71
C GLU A 305 -2.42 -116.77 81.14
N GLN A 306 -3.58 -116.70 80.47
CA GLN A 306 -4.67 -117.63 80.74
C GLN A 306 -4.34 -119.08 80.34
N LEU A 307 -3.60 -119.28 79.25
CA LEU A 307 -3.11 -120.60 78.85
C LEU A 307 -2.12 -121.14 79.88
N SER A 308 -1.12 -120.36 80.28
CA SER A 308 -0.15 -120.79 81.30
C SER A 308 -0.85 -121.09 82.63
N ARG A 309 -1.82 -120.26 83.05
CA ARG A 309 -2.61 -120.52 84.27
C ARG A 309 -3.46 -121.78 84.15
N LYS A 310 -4.01 -122.09 82.96
CA LYS A 310 -4.71 -123.35 82.71
C LYS A 310 -3.76 -124.54 82.78
N GLU A 311 -2.57 -124.43 82.22
CA GLU A 311 -1.53 -125.47 82.29
C GLU A 311 -1.06 -125.68 83.74
N GLU A 312 -0.86 -124.61 84.50
CA GLU A 312 -0.55 -124.67 85.94
C GLU A 312 -1.68 -125.34 86.74
N LEU A 313 -2.94 -124.99 86.47
CA LEU A 313 -4.10 -125.63 87.09
C LEU A 313 -4.21 -127.10 86.70
N GLN A 314 -3.98 -127.46 85.43
CA GLN A 314 -3.93 -128.85 84.97
C GLN A 314 -2.81 -129.63 85.66
N ALA A 315 -1.61 -129.05 85.78
CA ALA A 315 -0.50 -129.65 86.50
C ALA A 315 -0.80 -129.81 88.00
N ALA A 316 -1.48 -128.84 88.62
CA ALA A 316 -1.91 -128.93 90.02
C ALA A 316 -2.97 -130.02 90.22
N VAL A 317 -3.94 -130.14 89.31
CA VAL A 317 -4.92 -131.23 89.30
C VAL A 317 -4.21 -132.57 89.15
N HIS A 318 -3.26 -132.69 88.23
CA HIS A 318 -2.51 -133.94 88.04
C HIS A 318 -1.69 -134.32 89.29
N ARG A 319 -1.07 -133.35 89.97
CA ARG A 319 -0.41 -133.59 91.27
C ARG A 319 -1.40 -134.02 92.36
N LEU A 320 -2.60 -133.45 92.39
CA LEU A 320 -3.65 -133.89 93.33
C LEU A 320 -4.12 -135.31 93.00
N GLU A 321 -4.22 -135.68 91.72
CA GLU A 321 -4.47 -137.05 91.28
C GLU A 321 -3.34 -138.01 91.71
N GLU A 322 -2.07 -137.61 91.59
CA GLU A 322 -0.92 -138.39 92.07
C GLU A 322 -0.96 -138.58 93.60
N ILE A 323 -1.28 -137.54 94.37
CA ILE A 323 -1.43 -137.62 95.84
C ILE A 323 -2.63 -138.50 96.21
N ALA A 324 -3.76 -138.38 95.51
CA ALA A 324 -4.92 -139.24 95.72
C ALA A 324 -4.62 -140.71 95.37
N GLY A 325 -3.85 -140.95 94.30
CA GLY A 325 -3.33 -142.26 93.94
C GLY A 325 -2.36 -142.83 94.98
N ALA A 326 -1.52 -141.97 95.59
CA ALA A 326 -0.63 -142.34 96.69
C ALA A 326 -1.38 -142.66 97.99
N LEU A 327 -2.50 -141.97 98.29
CA LEU A 327 -3.40 -142.29 99.40
C LEU A 327 -4.22 -143.58 99.16
N GLY A 328 -4.40 -143.97 97.90
CA GLY A 328 -5.02 -145.24 97.50
C GLY A 328 -4.14 -146.47 97.69
N GLN A 329 -2.82 -146.31 97.90
CA GLN A 329 -1.93 -147.39 98.31
C GLN A 329 -1.99 -147.58 99.82
N VAL A 330 -3.13 -148.12 100.29
CA VAL A 330 -3.27 -148.69 101.62
C VAL A 330 -2.32 -149.88 101.72
N LYS A 331 -1.14 -149.64 102.28
CA LYS A 331 -0.21 -150.69 102.69
C LYS A 331 -0.89 -151.47 103.83
N PRO A 332 -1.22 -152.76 103.67
CA PRO A 332 -1.94 -153.51 104.71
C PRO A 332 -1.06 -153.67 105.96
N LEU A 333 -1.66 -153.47 107.13
CA LEU A 333 -1.03 -153.75 108.42
C LEU A 333 -0.58 -155.22 108.48
N PRO A 334 0.65 -155.52 108.95
CA PRO A 334 1.07 -156.89 109.22
C PRO A 334 0.32 -157.46 110.43
N GLN A 335 -0.28 -158.64 110.27
CA GLN A 335 -0.64 -159.51 111.38
C GLN A 335 0.63 -160.22 111.85
N ASP A 336 1.20 -159.73 112.95
CA ASP A 336 1.89 -160.45 114.02
C ASP A 336 2.91 -159.52 114.71
N LEU A 337 2.77 -159.40 116.05
CA LEU A 337 3.57 -158.66 117.06
C LEU A 337 3.25 -157.17 117.24
#